data_AF-A0A2E0QPL3-F1
#
_entry.id   AF-A0A2E0QPL3-F1
#
_cell.length_a   1.000
_cell.length_b   1.000
_cell.length_c   1.000
_cell.angle_alpha   90.00
_cell.angle_beta   90.00
_cell.angle_gamma   90.00
#
_symmetry.space_group_name_H-M   'P 1'
#
loop_
_entity.id
_entity.type
_entity.pdbx_description
1 polymer ?
#
loop_
_entity_poly.entity_id
_entity_poly.type
_entity_poly.pdbx_seq_one_letter_code
_entity_poly.pdbx_strand_id
1 'polypeptide(L)'
;MEKFKAFTLEVFEVMPIYAQIFVGAIIFAFAAASVYSRINLNFGAKTFSGIPREQLRTNVGHILVYTGIPVVLAIAFFTMVAIYYTSGK
;
A
#
# COMPACT_ATOMS: atom_id res chain seq x y z
N MET A 1 6.46 -18.66 9.63
CA MET A 1 6.09 -18.70 8.20
C MET A 1 4.73 -19.36 7.98
N GLU A 2 4.49 -20.55 8.54
CA GLU A 2 3.24 -21.32 8.28
C GLU A 2 1.96 -20.60 8.71
N LYS A 3 1.93 -19.97 9.89
CA LYS A 3 0.77 -19.20 10.35
C LYS A 3 0.39 -18.04 9.42
N PHE A 4 1.40 -17.36 8.85
CA PHE A 4 1.17 -16.26 7.91
C PHE A 4 0.61 -16.75 6.57
N LYS A 5 1.11 -17.89 6.08
CA LYS A 5 0.58 -18.56 4.89
C LYS A 5 -0.86 -19.01 5.10
N ALA A 6 -1.17 -19.63 6.24
CA ALA A 6 -2.53 -20.07 6.58
C ALA A 6 -3.51 -18.88 6.62
N PHE A 7 -3.14 -17.79 7.30
CA PHE A 7 -3.94 -16.55 7.32
C PHE A 7 -4.18 -15.98 5.92
N THR A 8 -3.13 -15.96 5.08
CA THR A 8 -3.25 -15.48 3.70
C THR A 8 -4.25 -16.31 2.90
N LEU A 9 -4.18 -17.64 3.00
CA LEU A 9 -5.11 -18.53 2.30
C LEU A 9 -6.56 -18.27 2.76
N GLU A 10 -6.78 -18.17 4.06
CA GLU A 10 -8.12 -17.91 4.63
C GLU A 10 -8.75 -16.61 4.12
N VAL A 11 -7.97 -15.51 4.10
CA VAL A 11 -8.44 -14.19 3.67
C VAL A 11 -8.81 -14.16 2.19
N PHE A 12 -7.98 -14.76 1.34
CA PHE A 12 -8.14 -14.69 -0.12
C PHE A 12 -9.12 -15.74 -0.66
N GLU A 13 -9.31 -16.87 0.03
CA GLU A 13 -10.26 -17.92 -0.35
C GLU A 13 -11.72 -17.46 -0.26
N VAL A 14 -12.05 -16.55 0.67
CA VAL A 14 -13.40 -15.98 0.81
C VAL A 14 -13.61 -14.70 -0.01
N MET A 15 -12.55 -14.15 -0.61
CA MET A 15 -12.59 -12.89 -1.34
C MET A 15 -12.71 -13.13 -2.85
N PRO A 16 -13.76 -12.64 -3.53
CA PRO A 16 -13.88 -12.77 -4.97
C PRO A 16 -12.69 -12.12 -5.71
N ILE A 17 -12.23 -12.71 -6.82
CA ILE A 17 -11.06 -12.23 -7.56
C ILE A 17 -11.14 -10.74 -7.96
N TYR A 18 -12.33 -10.26 -8.35
CA TYR A 18 -12.54 -8.85 -8.68
C TYR A 18 -12.33 -7.93 -7.46
N ALA A 19 -12.71 -8.38 -6.26
CA ALA A 19 -12.49 -7.64 -5.03
C ALA A 19 -11.00 -7.63 -4.66
N GLN A 20 -10.29 -8.75 -4.86
CA GLN A 20 -8.84 -8.81 -4.67
C GLN A 20 -8.11 -7.82 -5.59
N ILE A 21 -8.48 -7.79 -6.87
CA ILE A 21 -7.92 -6.85 -7.87
C ILE A 21 -8.25 -5.41 -7.48
N PHE A 22 -9.50 -5.13 -7.11
CA PHE A 22 -9.93 -3.79 -6.74
C PHE A 22 -9.19 -3.26 -5.51
N VAL A 23 -9.09 -4.07 -4.44
CA VAL A 23 -8.33 -3.73 -3.23
C VAL A 23 -6.86 -3.53 -3.57
N GLY A 24 -6.26 -4.43 -4.36
CA GLY A 24 -4.87 -4.29 -4.81
C GLY A 24 -4.63 -3.01 -5.59
N ALA A 25 -5.54 -2.65 -6.50
CA ALA A 25 -5.45 -1.42 -7.28
C ALA A 25 -5.52 -0.17 -6.39
N ILE A 26 -6.41 -0.14 -5.38
CA ILE A 26 -6.50 0.97 -4.43
C ILE A 26 -5.22 1.10 -3.62
N ILE A 27 -4.72 0.00 -3.05
CA ILE A 27 -3.51 0.01 -2.23
C ILE A 27 -2.31 0.46 -3.07
N PHE A 28 -2.18 -0.05 -4.29
CA PHE A 28 -1.14 0.35 -5.22
C PHE A 28 -1.23 1.83 -5.59
N ALA A 29 -2.41 2.30 -5.98
CA ALA A 29 -2.63 3.70 -6.35
C ALA A 29 -2.30 4.63 -5.18
N PHE A 30 -2.70 4.26 -3.96
CA PHE A 30 -2.41 5.04 -2.76
C PHE A 30 -0.92 5.07 -2.45
N ALA A 31 -0.21 3.94 -2.51
CA ALA A 31 1.24 3.88 -2.31
C ALA A 31 2.00 4.68 -3.39
N ALA A 32 1.59 4.55 -4.66
CA ALA A 32 2.19 5.28 -5.77
C ALA A 32 1.99 6.80 -5.61
N ALA A 33 0.76 7.24 -5.30
CA ALA A 33 0.46 8.65 -5.02
C ALA A 33 1.26 9.18 -3.82
N SER A 34 1.44 8.35 -2.79
CA SER A 34 2.21 8.65 -1.59
C SER A 34 3.71 8.81 -1.83
N VAL A 35 4.27 8.10 -2.81
CA VAL A 35 5.66 8.29 -3.24
C VAL A 35 5.77 9.49 -4.17
N TYR A 36 4.84 9.61 -5.12
CA TYR A 36 4.82 10.69 -6.10
C TYR A 36 4.66 12.07 -5.45
N SER A 37 3.90 12.18 -4.36
CA SER A 37 3.76 13.41 -3.56
C SER A 37 5.09 13.95 -3.01
N ARG A 38 6.08 13.09 -2.80
CA ARG A 38 7.42 13.47 -2.34
C ARG A 38 8.26 14.04 -3.47
N ILE A 39 8.03 13.56 -4.69
CA ILE A 39 8.72 14.02 -5.90
C ILE A 39 8.07 15.32 -6.40
N ASN A 40 6.75 15.32 -6.59
CA ASN A 40 5.98 16.47 -7.03
C ASN A 40 5.25 17.11 -5.84
N LEU A 41 5.83 18.20 -5.32
CA LEU A 41 5.27 18.91 -4.17
C LEU A 41 3.93 19.60 -4.44
N ASN A 42 3.62 19.96 -5.70
CA ASN A 42 2.31 20.51 -6.04
C ASN A 42 1.23 19.44 -5.90
N PHE A 43 1.52 18.22 -6.41
CA PHE A 43 0.64 17.08 -6.23
C PHE A 43 0.55 16.70 -4.75
N GLY A 44 1.69 16.64 -4.05
CA GLY A 44 1.72 16.29 -2.64
C GLY A 44 0.95 17.25 -1.74
N ALA A 45 1.04 18.56 -1.99
CA ALA A 45 0.28 19.56 -1.25
C ALA A 45 -1.24 19.45 -1.52
N LYS A 46 -1.66 18.96 -2.68
CA LYS A 46 -3.08 18.70 -2.97
C LYS A 46 -3.57 17.41 -2.32
N THR A 47 -2.80 16.34 -2.43
CA THR A 47 -3.14 15.00 -1.91
C THR A 47 -3.06 14.94 -0.38
N PHE A 48 -2.11 15.65 0.22
CA PHE A 48 -1.88 15.73 1.67
C PHE A 48 -1.99 17.18 2.14
N SER A 49 -3.12 17.83 1.89
CA SER A 49 -3.36 19.25 2.17
C SER A 49 -3.20 19.66 3.64
N GLY A 50 -3.26 18.70 4.56
CA GLY A 50 -2.98 18.92 5.99
C GLY A 50 -1.50 19.00 6.34
N ILE A 51 -0.59 18.75 5.39
CA ILE A 51 0.87 18.77 5.63
C ILE A 51 1.45 19.98 4.89
N PRO A 52 2.14 20.89 5.60
CA PRO A 52 2.82 22.01 4.96
C PRO A 52 3.81 21.52 3.90
N ARG A 53 3.90 22.24 2.79
CA ARG A 53 4.64 21.79 1.59
C ARG A 53 6.12 21.52 1.88
N GLU A 54 6.72 22.34 2.72
CA GLU A 54 8.10 22.24 3.20
C GLU A 54 8.34 21.00 4.05
N GLN A 55 7.31 20.51 4.74
CA GLN A 55 7.37 19.30 5.57
C GLN A 55 7.19 18.01 4.77
N LEU A 56 6.69 18.10 3.53
CA LEU A 56 6.52 16.93 2.67
C LEU A 56 7.83 16.20 2.37
N ARG A 57 9.00 16.83 2.48
CA ARG A 57 10.31 16.18 2.26
C ARG A 57 11.22 16.13 3.48
N THR A 58 10.94 16.95 4.48
CA THR A 58 11.87 17.18 5.60
C THR A 58 11.40 16.51 6.88
N ASN A 59 10.08 16.35 7.05
CA ASN A 59 9.52 15.75 8.26
C ASN A 59 9.48 14.22 8.11
N VAL A 60 10.42 13.55 8.77
CA VAL A 60 10.54 12.08 8.78
C VAL A 60 9.27 11.40 9.30
N GLY A 61 8.59 11.98 10.29
CA GLY A 61 7.33 11.45 10.82
C GLY A 61 6.24 11.43 9.75
N HIS A 62 6.08 12.52 9.00
CA HIS A 62 5.14 12.57 7.88
C HIS A 62 5.53 11.65 6.74
N ILE A 63 6.83 11.48 6.47
CA ILE A 63 7.31 10.56 5.44
C ILE A 63 6.99 9.11 5.82
N LEU A 64 7.24 8.72 7.07
CA LEU A 64 6.93 7.37 7.53
C LEU A 64 5.43 7.07 7.48
N VAL A 65 4.61 7.96 8.03
CA VAL A 65 3.16 7.73 8.14
C VAL A 65 2.48 7.75 6.77
N TYR A 66 2.78 8.75 5.94
CA TYR A 66 2.07 8.96 4.68
C TYR A 66 2.79 8.41 3.46
N THR A 67 3.94 7.75 3.60
CA THR A 67 4.63 7.08 2.48
C THR A 67 5.18 5.72 2.88
N GLY A 68 5.91 5.64 3.99
CA GLY A 68 6.48 4.38 4.47
C GLY A 68 5.43 3.30 4.72
N ILE A 69 4.44 3.60 5.56
CA ILE A 69 3.34 2.66 5.89
C ILE A 69 2.55 2.25 4.64
N PRO A 70 2.08 3.19 3.77
CA PRO A 70 1.41 2.83 2.52
C PRO A 70 2.22 1.87 1.64
N VAL A 71 3.53 2.12 1.48
CA VAL A 71 4.41 1.27 0.67
C VAL A 71 4.58 -0.12 1.29
N VAL A 72 4.79 -0.19 2.60
CA VAL A 72 4.90 -1.48 3.32
C VAL A 72 3.60 -2.28 3.22
N LEU A 73 2.44 -1.64 3.34
CA LEU A 73 1.14 -2.29 3.17
C LEU A 73 0.94 -2.79 1.75
N ALA A 74 1.34 -2.02 0.74
CA ALA A 74 1.31 -2.47 -0.66
C ALA A 74 2.18 -3.71 -0.87
N ILE A 75 3.42 -3.69 -0.38
CA ILE A 75 4.32 -4.84 -0.47
C ILE A 75 3.72 -6.05 0.24
N ALA A 76 3.22 -5.89 1.47
CA ALA A 76 2.59 -6.96 2.23
C ALA A 76 1.39 -7.56 1.49
N PHE A 77 0.48 -6.73 0.97
CA PHE A 77 -0.68 -7.19 0.22
C PHE A 77 -0.28 -7.96 -1.03
N PHE A 78 0.61 -7.43 -1.88
CA PHE A 78 1.04 -8.12 -3.09
C PHE A 78 1.85 -9.39 -2.78
N THR A 79 2.56 -9.43 -1.65
CA THR A 79 3.23 -10.65 -1.17
C THR A 79 2.20 -11.70 -0.78
N MET A 80 1.13 -11.32 -0.09
CA MET A 80 0.03 -12.24 0.25
C MET A 80 -0.66 -12.77 -1.02
N VAL A 81 -0.95 -11.91 -1.99
CA VAL A 81 -1.49 -12.30 -3.31
C VAL A 81 -0.55 -13.31 -3.99
N ALA A 82 0.76 -13.01 -4.05
CA ALA A 82 1.74 -13.91 -4.65
C ALA A 82 1.79 -15.27 -3.94
N ILE A 83 1.77 -15.29 -2.61
CA ILE A 83 1.74 -16.53 -1.82
C ILE A 83 0.47 -17.34 -2.13
N TYR A 84 -0.69 -16.69 -2.21
CA TYR A 84 -1.96 -17.35 -2.50
C TYR A 84 -1.90 -18.08 -3.85
N TYR A 85 -1.57 -17.36 -4.92
CA TYR A 85 -1.56 -17.91 -6.28
C TYR A 85 -0.38 -18.84 -6.60
N THR A 86 0.74 -18.74 -5.87
CA THR A 86 1.86 -19.69 -6.02
C THR A 86 1.70 -20.96 -5.18
N SER A 87 0.71 -21.01 -4.29
CA SER A 87 0.44 -22.18 -3.45
C SER A 87 -0.35 -23.30 -4.15
N GLY A 88 -0.66 -23.15 -5.45
CA GLY A 88 -1.36 -24.16 -6.23
C GLY A 88 -2.86 -24.26 -5.94
N LYS A 89 -3.46 -23.22 -5.36
CA LYS A 89 -4.91 -22.99 -5.35
C LYS A 89 -5.31 -22.07 -6.50
#